data_AF-A0A2N7YWP1-F1
#
_entry.id   AF-A0A2N7YWP1-F1
#
_cell.length_a   1.000
_cell.length_b   1.000
_cell.length_c   1.000
_cell.angle_alpha   90.00
_cell.angle_beta   90.00
_cell.angle_gamma   90.00
#
_symmetry.space_group_name_H-M   'P 1'
#
loop_
_entity.id
_entity.type
_entity.pdbx_description
1 polymer ?
#
loop_
_entity_poly.entity_id
_entity_poly.type
_entity_poly.pdbx_seq_one_letter_code
_entity_poly.pdbx_strand_id
1 'polypeptide(L)'
;MPSKPTLDPAQDTARNNANKVAVFWLTTAVGAVLFVTFQLFFYVNDFVRAHGATPAITFEPNVLWMFSAFYGSWIVTVLLALIGTRKAQWAALVLGSLLLALNTLGGISDGLRDGWHVAFSAVFFITLPGVFAIAATWRCIKNIGNVHVGE
;
A
#
# COMPACT_ATOMS: atom_id res chain seq x y z
N MET A 1 -7.05 22.15 -39.83
CA MET A 1 -7.01 22.31 -38.36
C MET A 1 -7.03 20.93 -37.76
N PRO A 2 -6.06 20.51 -36.93
CA PRO A 2 -6.08 19.19 -36.34
C PRO A 2 -7.18 19.14 -35.27
N SER A 3 -8.10 18.20 -35.42
CA SER A 3 -9.19 17.91 -34.50
C SER A 3 -8.61 17.52 -33.13
N LYS A 4 -8.80 18.39 -32.14
CA LYS A 4 -8.54 18.09 -30.74
C LYS A 4 -9.39 16.85 -30.39
N PRO A 5 -8.81 15.74 -29.90
CA PRO A 5 -9.63 14.61 -29.51
C PRO A 5 -10.43 15.05 -28.29
N THR A 6 -11.72 15.30 -28.49
CA THR A 6 -12.68 15.52 -27.41
C THR A 6 -12.79 14.19 -26.68
N LEU A 7 -12.07 14.05 -25.57
CA LEU A 7 -12.22 12.90 -24.68
C LEU A 7 -13.69 12.85 -24.25
N ASP A 8 -14.29 11.68 -24.41
CA ASP A 8 -15.65 11.41 -23.96
C ASP A 8 -15.73 11.67 -22.43
N PRO A 9 -16.71 12.45 -21.94
CA PRO A 9 -16.90 12.71 -20.51
C PRO A 9 -16.91 11.43 -19.63
N ALA A 10 -17.37 10.30 -20.19
CA ALA A 10 -17.35 9.02 -19.50
C ALA A 10 -15.93 8.47 -19.30
N GLN A 11 -15.05 8.63 -20.30
CA GLN A 11 -13.65 8.20 -20.24
C GLN A 11 -12.82 9.08 -19.29
N ASP A 12 -13.05 10.39 -19.28
CA ASP A 12 -12.38 11.30 -18.34
C ASP A 12 -12.78 11.00 -16.90
N THR A 13 -14.05 10.67 -16.64
CA THR A 13 -14.53 10.28 -15.31
C THR A 13 -13.92 8.95 -14.85
N ALA A 14 -13.84 7.95 -15.75
CA ALA A 14 -13.21 6.67 -15.45
C ALA A 14 -11.71 6.82 -15.12
N ARG A 15 -10.99 7.63 -15.89
CA ARG A 15 -9.58 7.95 -15.64
C ARG A 15 -9.38 8.67 -14.31
N ASN A 16 -10.26 9.63 -13.99
CA ASN A 16 -10.17 10.37 -12.73
C ASN A 16 -10.42 9.46 -11.51
N ASN A 17 -11.32 8.48 -11.65
CA ASN A 17 -11.57 7.48 -10.61
C ASN A 17 -10.36 6.54 -10.41
N ALA A 18 -9.74 6.06 -11.49
CA ALA A 18 -8.53 5.25 -11.42
C ALA A 18 -7.37 6.01 -10.76
N ASN A 19 -7.19 7.29 -11.11
CA ASN A 19 -6.17 8.15 -10.49
C ASN A 19 -6.41 8.33 -8.99
N LYS A 20 -7.66 8.56 -8.57
CA LYS A 20 -8.01 8.62 -7.14
C LYS A 20 -7.64 7.34 -6.39
N VAL A 21 -7.98 6.18 -6.96
CA VAL A 21 -7.65 4.89 -6.36
C VAL A 21 -6.14 4.68 -6.26
N ALA A 22 -5.40 5.01 -7.31
CA ALA A 22 -3.94 4.95 -7.31
C ALA A 22 -3.31 5.84 -6.24
N VAL A 23 -3.82 7.06 -6.04
CA VAL A 23 -3.35 7.96 -4.98
C VAL A 23 -3.59 7.39 -3.59
N PHE A 24 -4.72 6.71 -3.35
CA PHE A 24 -4.97 6.04 -2.07
C PHE A 24 -3.99 4.88 -1.83
N TRP A 25 -3.73 4.05 -2.84
CA TRP A 25 -2.72 3.00 -2.74
C TRP A 25 -1.31 3.56 -2.56
N LEU A 26 -0.98 4.67 -3.23
CA LEU A 26 0.32 5.34 -3.08
C LEU A 26 0.48 5.91 -1.67
N THR A 27 -0.57 6.54 -1.13
CA THR A 27 -0.56 7.04 0.25
C THR A 27 -0.32 5.90 1.24
N THR A 28 -0.95 4.75 1.00
CA THR A 28 -0.76 3.55 1.84
C THR A 28 0.65 3.00 1.72
N ALA A 29 1.23 2.98 0.51
CA ALA A 29 2.61 2.59 0.27
C ALA A 29 3.61 3.50 1.00
N VAL A 30 3.40 4.82 0.94
CA VAL A 30 4.20 5.80 1.69
C VAL A 30 4.08 5.54 3.19
N GLY A 31 2.88 5.28 3.70
CA GLY A 31 2.65 4.91 5.08
C GLY A 31 3.43 3.65 5.50
N ALA A 32 3.46 2.62 4.66
CA ALA A 32 4.24 1.41 4.88
C ALA A 32 5.75 1.68 4.95
N VAL A 33 6.28 2.54 4.06
CA VAL A 33 7.69 2.95 4.08
C VAL A 33 8.03 3.76 5.33
N LEU A 34 7.16 4.68 5.74
CA LEU A 34 7.34 5.45 6.97
C LEU A 34 7.34 4.55 8.20
N PHE A 35 6.42 3.58 8.26
CA PHE A 35 6.34 2.62 9.36
C PHE A 35 7.63 1.82 9.52
N VAL A 36 8.14 1.20 8.45
CA VAL A 36 9.40 0.44 8.53
C VAL A 36 10.60 1.33 8.87
N THR A 37 10.59 2.59 8.42
CA THR A 37 11.60 3.58 8.78
C THR A 37 11.58 3.85 10.28
N PHE A 38 10.40 4.08 10.86
CA PHE A 38 10.24 4.26 12.31
C PHE A 38 10.68 3.01 13.10
N GLN A 39 10.32 1.81 12.64
CA GLN A 39 10.78 0.57 13.26
C GLN A 39 12.31 0.48 13.29
N LEU A 40 12.97 0.84 12.19
CA LEU A 40 14.42 0.83 12.12
C LEU A 40 15.05 1.84 13.08
N PHE A 41 14.47 3.03 13.19
CA PHE A 41 14.93 4.03 14.16
C PHE A 41 14.78 3.57 15.62
N PHE A 42 13.66 2.93 15.98
CA PHE A 42 13.47 2.37 17.32
C PHE A 42 14.48 1.28 17.63
N TYR A 43 14.70 0.35 16.69
CA TYR A 43 15.72 -0.69 16.83
C TYR A 43 17.12 -0.10 17.05
N VAL A 44 17.53 0.87 16.23
CA VAL A 44 18.85 1.52 16.38
C VAL A 44 18.96 2.26 17.71
N ASN A 45 17.91 2.96 18.13
CA ASN A 45 17.89 3.68 19.40
C ASN A 45 18.05 2.72 20.59
N ASP A 46 17.34 1.59 20.58
CA ASP A 46 17.46 0.57 21.63
C ASP A 46 18.82 -0.14 21.58
N PHE A 47 19.37 -0.37 20.40
CA PHE A 47 20.73 -0.90 20.24
C PHE A 47 21.78 0.01 20.86
N VAL A 48 21.70 1.32 20.60
CA VAL A 48 22.59 2.32 21.21
C VAL A 48 22.40 2.36 22.72
N ARG A 49 21.16 2.33 23.21
CA ARG A 49 20.85 2.36 24.65
C ARG A 49 21.35 1.12 25.38
N ALA A 50 21.29 -0.05 24.72
CA ALA A 50 21.82 -1.30 25.21
C ALA A 50 23.34 -1.45 25.01
N HIS A 51 24.05 -0.40 24.59
CA HIS A 51 25.49 -0.41 24.31
C HIS A 51 25.90 -1.52 23.34
N GLY A 52 25.03 -1.85 22.37
CA GLY A 52 25.24 -2.90 21.37
C GLY A 52 25.04 -4.33 21.86
N ALA A 53 24.49 -4.54 23.06
CA ALA A 53 24.19 -5.87 23.59
C ALA A 53 22.95 -6.54 22.97
N THR A 54 22.13 -5.79 22.23
CA THR A 54 21.02 -6.36 21.45
C THR A 54 21.53 -7.17 20.27
N PRO A 55 20.96 -8.36 19.98
CA PRO A 55 21.36 -9.18 18.85
C PRO A 55 21.33 -8.39 17.55
N ALA A 56 22.42 -8.44 16.78
CA ALA A 56 22.48 -7.83 15.45
C ALA A 56 21.48 -8.53 14.53
N ILE A 57 20.59 -7.78 13.88
CA ILE A 57 19.77 -8.32 12.81
C ILE A 57 20.68 -8.53 11.59
N THR A 58 21.20 -9.73 11.45
CA THR A 58 21.93 -10.14 10.24
C THR A 58 20.93 -10.60 9.20
N PHE A 59 20.64 -9.75 8.21
CA PHE A 59 19.88 -10.19 7.06
C PHE A 59 20.77 -11.07 6.18
N GLU A 60 20.44 -12.34 6.05
CA GLU A 60 21.05 -13.20 5.04
C GLU A 60 20.84 -12.56 3.65
N PRO A 61 21.83 -12.63 2.73
CA PRO A 61 21.68 -12.10 1.36
C PRO A 61 20.43 -12.64 0.64
N ASN A 62 20.05 -13.89 0.94
CA ASN A 62 18.85 -14.55 0.44
C ASN A 62 17.54 -14.02 1.04
N VAL A 63 17.59 -13.11 2.01
CA VAL A 63 16.40 -12.45 2.59
C VAL A 63 16.30 -11.00 2.11
N LEU A 64 17.40 -10.37 1.71
CA LEU A 64 17.43 -8.98 1.21
C LEU A 64 16.50 -8.77 0.01
N TRP A 65 16.48 -9.72 -0.93
CA TRP A 65 15.61 -9.61 -2.11
C TRP A 65 14.13 -9.67 -1.74
N MET A 66 13.78 -10.37 -0.65
CA MET A 66 12.40 -10.48 -0.18
C MET A 66 11.88 -9.13 0.33
N PHE A 67 12.73 -8.33 1.00
CA PHE A 67 12.40 -6.95 1.37
C PHE A 67 12.13 -6.09 0.13
N SER A 68 13.03 -6.13 -0.85
CA SER A 68 12.86 -5.38 -2.10
C SER A 68 11.60 -5.82 -2.87
N ALA A 69 11.32 -7.12 -2.94
CA ALA A 69 10.13 -7.64 -3.58
C ALA A 69 8.85 -7.22 -2.85
N PHE A 70 8.85 -7.29 -1.51
CA PHE A 70 7.69 -6.93 -0.69
C PHE A 70 7.36 -5.43 -0.80
N TYR A 71 8.35 -4.56 -0.59
CA TYR A 71 8.13 -3.11 -0.71
C TYR A 71 7.93 -2.66 -2.16
N GLY A 72 8.62 -3.29 -3.12
CA GLY A 72 8.39 -3.06 -4.54
C GLY A 72 6.97 -3.44 -5.00
N SER A 73 6.37 -4.46 -4.38
CA SER A 73 4.98 -4.87 -4.67
C SER A 73 3.96 -3.77 -4.40
N TRP A 74 4.22 -2.86 -3.47
CA TRP A 74 3.35 -1.69 -3.25
C TRP A 74 3.29 -0.77 -4.47
N ILE A 75 4.41 -0.57 -5.17
CA ILE A 75 4.45 0.20 -6.42
C ILE A 75 3.69 -0.54 -7.51
N VAL A 76 3.84 -1.86 -7.60
CA VAL A 76 3.06 -2.68 -8.55
C VAL A 76 1.56 -2.52 -8.30
N THR A 77 1.11 -2.49 -7.04
CA THR A 77 -0.30 -2.21 -6.69
C THR A 77 -0.77 -0.84 -7.20
N VAL A 78 0.05 0.21 -7.06
CA VAL A 78 -0.26 1.54 -7.58
C VAL A 78 -0.37 1.54 -9.10
N LEU A 79 0.56 0.88 -9.80
CA LEU A 79 0.54 0.77 -11.25
C LEU A 79 -0.69 0.00 -11.75
N LEU A 80 -1.05 -1.10 -11.08
CA LEU A 80 -2.29 -1.84 -11.38
C LEU A 80 -3.54 -0.97 -11.17
N ALA A 81 -3.56 -0.14 -10.13
CA ALA A 81 -4.65 0.80 -9.89
C ALA A 81 -4.75 1.89 -10.98
N LEU A 82 -3.62 2.33 -11.56
CA LEU A 82 -3.61 3.31 -12.66
C LEU A 82 -4.14 2.76 -13.98
N ILE A 83 -4.01 1.46 -14.23
CA ILE A 83 -4.52 0.83 -15.46
C ILE A 83 -6.04 1.03 -15.61
N GLY A 84 -6.78 1.19 -14.52
CA GLY A 84 -8.21 1.58 -14.55
C GLY A 84 -9.18 0.50 -15.04
N THR A 85 -8.70 -0.63 -15.57
CA THR A 85 -9.55 -1.74 -16.01
C THR A 85 -10.10 -2.53 -14.83
N ARG A 86 -11.30 -3.13 -14.98
CA ARG A 86 -11.93 -3.94 -13.91
C ARG A 86 -11.02 -5.06 -13.39
N LYS A 87 -10.30 -5.75 -14.29
CA LYS A 87 -9.36 -6.82 -13.91
C LYS A 87 -8.17 -6.27 -13.13
N ALA A 88 -7.60 -5.15 -13.55
CA ALA A 88 -6.47 -4.53 -12.86
C ALA A 88 -6.87 -3.95 -11.49
N GLN A 89 -8.07 -3.37 -11.36
CA GLN A 89 -8.60 -2.92 -10.07
C GLN A 89 -8.81 -4.10 -9.10
N TRP A 90 -9.29 -5.24 -9.58
CA TRP A 90 -9.38 -6.46 -8.77
C TRP A 90 -8.01 -6.98 -8.34
N ALA A 91 -7.03 -7.00 -9.26
CA ALA A 91 -5.66 -7.40 -8.94
C ALA A 91 -5.02 -6.46 -7.90
N ALA A 92 -5.19 -5.14 -8.07
CA ALA A 92 -4.74 -4.14 -7.10
C ALA A 92 -5.42 -4.32 -5.74
N LEU A 93 -6.72 -4.63 -5.70
CA LEU A 93 -7.45 -4.88 -4.47
C LEU A 93 -6.90 -6.09 -3.72
N VAL A 94 -6.72 -7.22 -4.40
CA VAL A 94 -6.22 -8.46 -3.78
C VAL A 94 -4.78 -8.27 -3.30
N LEU A 95 -3.90 -7.79 -4.17
CA LEU A 95 -2.49 -7.59 -3.85
C LEU A 95 -2.32 -6.56 -2.73
N GLY A 96 -2.96 -5.40 -2.86
CA GLY A 96 -2.88 -4.32 -1.88
C GLY A 96 -3.47 -4.70 -0.52
N SER A 97 -4.58 -5.44 -0.48
CA SER A 97 -5.16 -5.94 0.78
C SER A 97 -4.24 -6.97 1.45
N LEU A 98 -3.61 -7.84 0.65
CA LEU A 98 -2.64 -8.80 1.17
C LEU A 98 -1.42 -8.09 1.79
N LEU A 99 -0.84 -7.12 1.07
CA LEU A 99 0.28 -6.32 1.56
C LEU A 99 -0.09 -5.56 2.84
N LEU A 100 -1.30 -5.02 2.89
CA LEU A 100 -1.84 -4.34 4.06
C LEU A 100 -1.92 -5.27 5.28
N ALA A 101 -2.49 -6.46 5.08
CA ALA A 101 -2.64 -7.46 6.14
C ALA A 101 -1.26 -7.89 6.66
N LEU A 102 -0.32 -8.19 5.76
CA LEU A 102 1.04 -8.60 6.12
C LEU A 102 1.78 -7.52 6.91
N ASN A 103 1.70 -6.25 6.50
CA ASN A 103 2.31 -5.16 7.25
C ASN A 103 1.64 -4.89 8.60
N THR A 104 0.31 -5.01 8.67
CA THR A 104 -0.43 -4.82 9.93
C THR A 104 -0.11 -5.95 10.91
N LEU A 105 -0.09 -7.20 10.44
CA LEU A 105 0.31 -8.38 11.23
C LEU A 105 1.77 -8.26 11.70
N GLY A 106 2.68 -7.85 10.82
CA GLY A 106 4.07 -7.57 11.17
C GLY A 106 4.16 -6.54 12.28
N GLY A 107 3.50 -5.39 12.11
CA GLY A 107 3.53 -4.33 13.12
C GLY A 107 2.84 -4.68 14.45
N ILE A 108 1.83 -5.55 14.45
CA ILE A 108 1.25 -6.08 15.70
C ILE A 108 2.25 -7.03 16.38
N SER A 109 2.90 -7.92 15.63
CA SER A 109 3.92 -8.82 16.16
C SER A 109 5.10 -8.05 16.76
N ASP A 110 5.57 -7.02 16.05
CA ASP A 110 6.65 -6.15 16.50
C ASP A 110 6.20 -5.29 17.70
N GLY A 111 4.94 -4.84 17.73
CA GLY A 111 4.40 -4.13 18.89
C GLY A 111 4.16 -4.99 20.14
N LEU A 112 3.92 -6.29 19.98
CA LEU A 112 3.90 -7.24 21.10
C LEU A 112 5.31 -7.49 21.65
N ARG A 113 6.35 -7.33 20.82
CA ARG A 113 7.75 -7.58 21.17
C ARG A 113 8.46 -6.34 21.72
N ASP A 114 8.31 -5.20 21.07
CA ASP A 114 9.07 -3.97 21.31
C ASP A 114 8.21 -2.82 21.88
N GLY A 115 6.89 -3.05 22.03
CA GLY A 115 5.98 -2.17 22.76
C GLY A 115 4.82 -1.61 21.93
N TRP A 116 3.73 -1.27 22.64
CA TRP A 116 2.44 -0.87 22.07
C TRP A 116 2.51 0.29 21.07
N HIS A 117 3.52 1.15 21.14
CA HIS A 117 3.74 2.26 20.23
C HIS A 117 4.00 1.83 18.78
N VAL A 118 4.60 0.65 18.57
CA VAL A 118 4.86 0.08 17.24
C VAL A 118 3.57 -0.50 16.63
N ALA A 119 2.76 -1.19 17.42
CA ALA A 119 1.44 -1.63 16.96
C ALA A 119 0.53 -0.44 16.60
N PHE A 120 0.58 0.64 17.39
CA PHE A 120 -0.22 1.83 17.15
C PHE A 120 0.20 2.57 15.86
N SER A 121 1.50 2.67 15.58
CA SER A 121 2.00 3.29 14.35
C SER A 121 1.67 2.46 13.12
N ALA A 122 1.70 1.12 13.21
CA ALA A 122 1.24 0.24 12.13
C ALA A 122 -0.23 0.49 11.77
N VAL A 123 -1.09 0.56 12.80
CA VAL A 123 -2.53 0.81 12.61
C VAL A 123 -2.78 2.18 11.98
N PHE A 124 -2.06 3.20 12.45
CA PHE A 124 -2.28 4.57 12.02
C PHE A 124 -1.73 4.87 10.63
N PHE A 125 -0.49 4.44 10.34
CA PHE A 125 0.18 4.76 9.08
C PHE A 125 -0.18 3.80 7.94
N ILE A 126 -0.58 2.57 8.24
CA ILE A 126 -0.82 1.55 7.22
C ILE A 126 -2.30 1.22 7.12
N THR A 127 -2.90 0.78 8.22
CA THR A 127 -4.25 0.22 8.20
C THR A 127 -5.31 1.27 7.86
N LEU A 128 -5.17 2.49 8.40
CA LEU A 128 -6.08 3.61 8.12
C LEU A 128 -6.11 4.00 6.62
N PRO A 129 -4.97 4.38 5.99
CA PRO A 129 -4.96 4.68 4.56
C PRO A 129 -5.34 3.47 3.70
N GLY A 130 -4.96 2.26 4.13
CA GLY A 130 -5.26 1.02 3.44
C GLY A 130 -6.73 0.69 3.36
N VAL A 131 -7.49 0.88 4.46
CA VAL A 131 -8.94 0.68 4.47
C VAL A 131 -9.63 1.67 3.53
N PHE A 132 -9.16 2.92 3.48
CA PHE A 132 -9.67 3.90 2.50
C PHE A 132 -9.35 3.48 1.06
N ALA A 133 -8.15 2.95 0.80
CA ALA A 133 -7.77 2.44 -0.52
C ALA A 133 -8.64 1.26 -0.96
N ILE A 134 -8.91 0.31 -0.07
CA ILE A 134 -9.81 -0.83 -0.31
C ILE A 134 -11.23 -0.33 -0.63
N ALA A 135 -11.77 0.57 0.19
CA ALA A 135 -13.11 1.11 -0.01
C ALA A 135 -13.24 1.89 -1.33
N ALA A 136 -12.23 2.69 -1.68
CA ALA A 136 -12.19 3.43 -2.93
C ALA A 136 -12.10 2.49 -4.15
N THR A 137 -11.24 1.47 -4.08
CA THR A 137 -11.08 0.47 -5.13
C THR A 137 -12.37 -0.33 -5.35
N TRP A 138 -13.03 -0.74 -4.25
CA TRP A 138 -14.31 -1.45 -4.31
C TRP A 138 -15.42 -0.61 -4.96
N ARG A 139 -15.51 0.67 -4.59
CA ARG A 139 -16.46 1.61 -5.22
C ARG A 139 -16.16 1.80 -6.71
N CYS A 140 -14.89 1.89 -7.09
CA CYS A 140 -14.47 1.99 -8.49
C CYS A 140 -14.90 0.75 -9.29
N ILE A 141 -14.67 -0.45 -8.77
CA ILE A 141 -15.09 -1.71 -9.39
C ILE A 141 -16.61 -1.76 -9.57
N LYS A 142 -17.38 -1.37 -8.55
CA LYS A 142 -18.86 -1.35 -8.61
C LYS A 142 -19.38 -0.37 -9.66
N ASN A 143 -18.78 0.82 -9.74
CA ASN A 143 -19.18 1.83 -10.71
C ASN A 143 -18.87 1.41 -12.16
N ILE A 144 -17.72 0.76 -12.40
CA ILE A 144 -17.40 0.18 -13.72
C ILE A 144 -18.39 -0.93 -14.10
N GLY A 145 -18.83 -1.74 -13.12
CA GLY A 145 -19.84 -2.77 -13.34
C GLY A 145 -21.21 -2.22 -13.76
N ASN A 146 -21.63 -1.09 -13.20
CA ASN A 146 -22.93 -0.47 -13.53
C ASN A 146 -22.98 0.15 -14.93
N VAL A 147 -21.86 0.69 -15.42
CA VAL A 147 -21.79 1.28 -16.78
C VAL A 147 -21.99 0.21 -17.85
N HIS A 148 -21.52 -1.03 -17.62
CA HIS A 148 -21.62 -2.14 -18.58
C HIS A 148 -22.99 -2.85 -18.59
N VAL A 149 -23.89 -2.54 -17.65
CA VAL A 149 -25.24 -3.12 -17.56
C VAL A 149 -26.30 -2.15 -18.12
N GLY A 150 -25.91 -0.90 -18.41
CA GLY A 150 -26.78 0.14 -18.96
C GLY A 150 -26.73 0.27 -20.49
N GLU A 151 -26.01 -0.61 -21.18
CA GLU A 151 -26.02 -0.75 -22.65
C GLU A 151 -26.86 -1.96 -23.08
#